data_AF-A0A645E360-F1
#
_entry.id   AF-A0A645E360-F1
#
_cell.length_a   1.000
_cell.length_b   1.000
_cell.length_c   1.000
_cell.angle_alpha   90.00
_cell.angle_beta   90.00
_cell.angle_gamma   90.00
#
_symmetry.space_group_name_H-M   'P 1'
#
loop_
_entity.id
_entity.type
_entity.pdbx_description
1 polymer ?
#
loop_
_entity_poly.entity_id
_entity_poly.type
_entity_poly.pdbx_seq_one_letter_code
_entity_poly.pdbx_strand_id
1 'polypeptide(L)'
;MEDIKKTETPAAVDGEELLRQKYGKIYRVSITVPIDDEETQEFTYHFKRPSVPSYDRYVKSAAKAGITKASKVFMLDNVVDEEKDKLTSDMEENPGVAITIGNKLTEILGLTDSVNLKKL
;
A
#
# COMPACT_ATOMS: atom_id res chain seq x y z
N MET A 1 -0.87 26.63 20.60
CA MET A 1 -1.41 25.92 19.43
C MET A 1 -0.31 24.97 19.02
N GLU A 2 -0.53 23.69 19.32
CA GLU A 2 0.50 22.65 19.33
C GLU A 2 1.16 22.46 17.96
N ASP A 3 2.49 22.59 17.96
CA ASP A 3 3.36 22.19 16.88
C ASP A 3 3.25 20.68 16.64
N ILE A 4 2.60 20.32 15.53
CA ILE A 4 2.59 18.96 14.99
C ILE A 4 4.03 18.66 14.58
N LYS A 5 4.77 18.04 15.50
CA LYS A 5 6.15 17.61 15.29
C LYS A 5 6.12 16.44 14.32
N LYS A 6 6.31 16.80 13.05
CA LYS A 6 6.66 15.92 11.93
C LYS A 6 7.81 15.01 12.36
N THR A 7 7.49 13.80 12.81
CA THR A 7 8.46 12.72 13.05
C THR A 7 8.83 12.11 11.69
N GLU A 8 9.49 12.91 10.86
CA GLU A 8 10.32 12.39 9.78
C GLU A 8 11.71 12.18 10.35
N THR A 9 11.95 10.95 10.82
CA THR A 9 13.26 10.49 11.26
C THR A 9 14.27 10.69 10.13
N PRO A 10 15.41 11.37 10.34
CA PRO A 10 16.36 11.73 9.28
C PRO A 10 17.02 10.52 8.58
N ALA A 11 16.86 9.29 9.09
CA ALA A 11 17.32 8.07 8.39
C ALA A 11 16.34 7.57 7.31
N ALA A 12 15.07 7.98 7.35
CA ALA A 12 14.06 7.55 6.37
C ALA A 12 14.26 8.25 5.01
N VAL A 13 14.76 9.49 5.00
CA VAL A 13 14.99 10.27 3.78
C VAL A 13 16.12 9.69 2.93
N ASP A 14 17.22 9.22 3.53
CA ASP A 14 18.31 8.56 2.80
C ASP A 14 17.86 7.22 2.19
N GLY A 15 17.04 6.45 2.92
CA GLY A 15 16.45 5.21 2.41
C GLY A 15 15.47 5.45 1.27
N GLU A 16 14.57 6.43 1.41
CA GLU A 16 13.62 6.80 0.36
C GLU A 16 14.31 7.30 -0.91
N GLU A 17 15.41 8.05 -0.79
CA GLU A 17 16.17 8.53 -1.94
C GLU A 17 16.88 7.39 -2.67
N LEU A 18 17.47 6.43 -1.94
CA LEU A 18 18.05 5.22 -2.52
C LEU A 18 16.99 4.35 -3.22
N LEU A 19 15.81 4.20 -2.61
CA LEU A 19 14.69 3.47 -3.22
C LEU A 19 14.17 4.17 -4.47
N ARG A 20 14.12 5.51 -4.48
CA ARG A 20 13.78 6.31 -5.67
C ARG A 20 14.83 6.17 -6.77
N GLN A 21 16.12 6.11 -6.43
CA GLN A 21 17.17 5.88 -7.41
C GLN A 21 17.10 4.46 -8.00
N LYS A 22 16.81 3.45 -7.17
CA LYS A 22 16.75 2.04 -7.58
C LYS A 22 15.48 1.68 -8.37
N TYR A 23 14.32 2.18 -7.95
CA TYR A 23 13.01 1.80 -8.50
C TYR A 23 12.28 2.94 -9.23
N GLY A 24 12.82 4.17 -9.20
CA GLY A 24 12.23 5.35 -9.82
C GLY A 24 11.08 5.94 -8.99
N LYS A 25 9.86 5.84 -9.50
CA LYS A 25 8.67 6.39 -8.83
C LYS A 25 8.14 5.40 -7.81
N ILE A 26 8.39 5.70 -6.54
CA ILE A 26 7.84 4.99 -5.38
C ILE A 26 6.77 5.84 -4.68
N TYR A 27 5.85 5.16 -4.01
CA TYR A 27 4.75 5.71 -3.23
C TYR A 27 4.87 5.16 -1.81
N ARG A 28 4.86 6.06 -0.83
CA ARG A 28 4.81 5.70 0.58
C ARG A 28 3.34 5.58 1.01
N VAL A 29 3.00 4.45 1.62
CA VAL A 29 1.67 4.19 2.18
C VAL A 29 1.83 3.93 3.68
N SER A 30 1.16 4.75 4.48
CA SER A 30 1.10 4.60 5.93
C SER A 30 -0.33 4.25 6.33
N ILE A 31 -0.48 3.23 7.18
CA ILE A 31 -1.75 2.77 7.73
C ILE A 31 -1.61 2.62 9.24
N THR A 32 -2.63 3.05 9.97
CA THR A 32 -2.74 2.87 11.41
C THR A 32 -3.78 1.80 11.68
N VAL A 33 -3.39 0.74 12.39
CA VAL A 33 -4.25 -0.40 12.71
C VAL A 33 -4.44 -0.45 14.23
N PRO A 34 -5.67 -0.41 14.74
CA PRO A 34 -5.94 -0.67 16.15
C PRO A 34 -5.73 -2.16 16.43
N ILE A 35 -4.82 -2.49 17.34
CA ILE A 35 -4.55 -3.87 17.76
C ILE A 35 -5.35 -4.22 19.01
N ASP A 36 -5.55 -3.24 19.90
CA ASP A 36 -6.34 -3.37 21.13
C ASP A 36 -7.16 -2.08 21.37
N ASP A 37 -7.98 -2.08 22.42
CA ASP A 37 -8.82 -0.95 22.85
C ASP A 37 -7.99 0.32 23.16
N GLU A 38 -6.69 0.18 23.44
CA GLU A 38 -5.76 1.28 23.78
C GLU A 38 -4.58 1.45 22.82
N GLU A 39 -4.25 0.44 22.01
CA GLU A 39 -3.02 0.45 21.18
C GLU A 39 -3.30 0.44 19.68
N THR A 40 -2.68 1.41 18.99
CA THR A 40 -2.66 1.48 17.52
C THR A 40 -1.24 1.31 17.00
N GLN A 41 -1.04 0.37 16.08
CA GLN A 41 0.23 0.19 15.39
C GLN A 41 0.22 0.93 14.05
N GLU A 42 1.26 1.71 13.80
CA GLU A 42 1.48 2.36 12.51
C GLU A 42 2.39 1.49 11.63
N PHE A 43 1.88 1.11 10.46
CA PHE A 43 2.64 0.43 9.44
C PHE A 43 2.90 1.38 8.28
N THR A 44 4.17 1.50 7.89
CA THR A 44 4.57 2.26 6.70
C THR A 44 5.31 1.33 5.74
N TYR A 45 4.94 1.41 4.46
CA TYR A 45 5.57 0.67 3.37
C TYR A 45 5.73 1.53 2.11
N HIS A 46 6.60 1.08 1.22
CA HIS A 46 6.95 1.69 -0.05
C HIS A 46 6.57 0.78 -1.21
N PHE A 47 5.77 1.33 -2.12
CA PHE A 47 5.28 0.63 -3.30
C PHE A 47 5.78 1.29 -4.57
N LYS A 48 6.16 0.48 -5.56
CA LYS A 48 6.31 0.91 -6.95
C LYS A 48 4.93 1.23 -7.52
N ARG A 49 4.90 2.07 -8.56
CA ARG A 49 3.64 2.31 -9.30
C ARG A 49 3.09 0.98 -9.81
N PRO A 50 1.85 0.60 -9.45
CA PRO A 50 1.24 -0.60 -10.01
C PRO A 50 1.12 -0.49 -11.54
N SER A 51 1.30 -1.62 -12.22
CA SER A 51 1.15 -1.72 -13.66
C SER A 51 -0.21 -2.33 -14.03
N VAL A 52 -0.73 -2.01 -15.22
CA VAL A 52 -1.98 -2.60 -15.74
C VAL A 52 -1.95 -4.14 -15.70
N PRO A 53 -0.86 -4.84 -16.10
CA PRO A 53 -0.78 -6.29 -15.97
C PRO A 53 -0.88 -6.82 -14.54
N SER A 54 -0.31 -6.11 -13.55
CA SER A 54 -0.42 -6.49 -12.14
C SER A 54 -1.86 -6.35 -11.65
N TYR A 55 -2.55 -5.29 -12.07
CA TYR A 55 -3.98 -5.11 -11.78
C TYR A 55 -4.86 -6.19 -12.42
N ASP A 56 -4.62 -6.53 -13.68
CA ASP A 56 -5.37 -7.61 -14.35
C ASP A 56 -5.21 -8.95 -13.63
N ARG A 57 -4.00 -9.24 -13.12
CA ARG A 57 -3.76 -10.42 -12.28
C ARG A 57 -4.51 -10.34 -10.96
N TYR A 58 -4.53 -9.17 -10.32
CA TYR A 58 -5.32 -8.94 -9.11
C TYR A 58 -6.79 -9.25 -9.34
N VAL A 59 -7.42 -8.69 -10.38
CA VAL A 59 -8.85 -8.93 -10.69
C VAL A 59 -9.12 -10.41 -10.95
N LYS A 60 -8.28 -11.06 -11.77
CA LYS A 60 -8.41 -12.50 -12.06
C LYS A 60 -8.25 -13.35 -10.79
N SER A 61 -7.28 -13.00 -9.95
CA SER A 61 -7.01 -13.71 -8.70
C SER A 61 -8.09 -13.47 -7.67
N ALA A 62 -8.70 -12.28 -7.63
CA ALA A 62 -9.81 -11.95 -6.73
C ALA A 62 -11.04 -12.79 -7.08
N ALA A 63 -11.35 -12.92 -8.37
CA ALA A 63 -12.45 -13.77 -8.84
C ALA A 63 -12.22 -15.27 -8.58
N LYS A 64 -10.98 -15.75 -8.66
CA LYS A 64 -10.66 -17.19 -8.51
C LYS A 64 -10.39 -17.63 -7.08
N ALA A 65 -9.71 -16.81 -6.30
CA ALA A 65 -9.12 -17.18 -5.01
C ALA A 65 -9.57 -16.27 -3.85
N GLY A 66 -10.45 -15.30 -4.12
CA GLY A 66 -10.96 -14.36 -3.14
C GLY A 66 -10.12 -13.09 -3.02
N ILE A 67 -10.78 -12.00 -2.59
CA ILE A 67 -10.19 -10.65 -2.55
C ILE A 67 -8.98 -10.56 -1.63
N THR A 68 -9.02 -11.18 -0.45
CA THR A 68 -7.91 -11.13 0.52
C THR A 68 -6.61 -11.72 -0.04
N LYS A 69 -6.69 -12.90 -0.68
CA LYS A 69 -5.52 -13.56 -1.26
C LYS A 69 -5.00 -12.80 -2.48
N ALA A 70 -5.92 -12.26 -3.29
CA ALA A 70 -5.56 -11.44 -4.43
C ALA A 70 -4.87 -10.14 -3.99
N SER A 71 -5.37 -9.46 -2.96
CA SER A 71 -4.76 -8.26 -2.40
C SER A 71 -3.35 -8.54 -1.87
N LYS A 72 -3.13 -9.71 -1.23
CA LYS A 72 -1.79 -10.14 -0.82
C LYS A 72 -0.83 -10.26 -1.99
N VAL A 73 -1.21 -10.99 -3.03
CA VAL A 73 -0.37 -11.13 -4.23
C VAL A 73 -0.13 -9.77 -4.90
N PHE A 74 -1.16 -8.94 -5.01
CA PHE A 74 -1.06 -7.63 -5.63
C PHE A 74 -0.12 -6.69 -4.88
N MET A 75 -0.17 -6.68 -3.56
CA MET A 75 0.76 -5.87 -2.75
C MET A 75 2.19 -6.38 -2.85
N LEU A 76 2.40 -7.70 -2.79
CA LEU A 76 3.74 -8.28 -2.93
C LEU A 76 4.36 -8.07 -4.32
N ASP A 77 3.55 -8.02 -5.37
CA ASP A 77 4.01 -7.68 -6.72
C ASP A 77 4.54 -6.24 -6.82
N ASN A 78 3.99 -5.33 -6.01
CA ASN A 78 4.23 -3.88 -6.14
C ASN A 78 5.09 -3.29 -5.02
N VAL A 79 5.25 -3.95 -3.88
CA VAL A 79 6.14 -3.47 -2.80
C VAL A 79 7.61 -3.53 -3.23
N VAL A 80 8.44 -2.67 -2.63
CA VAL A 80 9.90 -2.76 -2.73
C VAL A 80 10.40 -4.09 -2.14
N ASP A 81 11.46 -4.65 -2.72
CA ASP A 81 11.91 -6.00 -2.35
C ASP A 81 12.36 -6.07 -0.88
N GLU A 82 12.88 -4.97 -0.36
CA GLU A 82 13.35 -4.78 1.01
C GLU A 82 12.26 -4.92 2.06
N GLU A 83 10.99 -4.70 1.69
CA GLU A 83 9.85 -4.72 2.62
C GLU A 83 8.91 -5.90 2.37
N LYS A 84 9.20 -6.78 1.39
CA LYS A 84 8.36 -7.94 1.04
C LYS A 84 8.14 -8.90 2.20
N ASP A 85 9.20 -9.27 2.89
CA ASP A 85 9.13 -10.27 3.96
C ASP A 85 8.38 -9.70 5.17
N LYS A 86 8.70 -8.46 5.55
CA LYS A 86 7.99 -7.72 6.60
C LYS A 86 6.51 -7.62 6.28
N LEU A 87 6.18 -7.15 5.07
CA LEU A 87 4.80 -7.02 4.62
C LEU A 87 4.07 -8.37 4.63
N THR A 88 4.74 -9.45 4.22
CA THR A 88 4.15 -10.80 4.25
C THR A 88 3.76 -11.22 5.66
N SER A 89 4.62 -10.98 6.65
CA SER A 89 4.37 -11.26 8.07
C SER A 89 3.22 -10.42 8.60
N ASP A 90 3.27 -9.10 8.38
CA ASP A 90 2.27 -8.16 8.88
C ASP A 90 0.87 -8.47 8.32
N MET A 91 0.79 -8.95 7.08
CA MET A 91 -0.48 -9.37 6.45
C MET A 91 -1.02 -10.71 6.94
N GLU A 92 -0.19 -11.56 7.53
CA GLU A 92 -0.63 -12.80 8.16
C GLU A 92 -1.24 -12.54 9.53
N GLU A 93 -0.67 -11.59 10.28
CA GLU A 93 -1.20 -11.14 11.56
C GLU A 93 -2.43 -10.22 11.37
N ASN A 94 -2.38 -9.34 10.36
CA ASN A 94 -3.39 -8.31 10.12
C ASN A 94 -3.93 -8.39 8.68
N PRO A 95 -4.82 -9.35 8.35
CA PRO A 95 -5.34 -9.52 6.99
C PRO A 95 -6.09 -8.29 6.46
N GLY A 96 -6.60 -7.42 7.34
CA GLY A 96 -7.23 -6.15 6.98
C GLY A 96 -6.26 -5.14 6.32
N VAL A 97 -4.98 -5.17 6.71
CA VAL A 97 -3.93 -4.32 6.10
C VAL A 97 -3.82 -4.59 4.60
N ALA A 98 -3.96 -5.86 4.21
CA ALA A 98 -3.92 -6.28 2.82
C ALA A 98 -4.99 -5.61 1.96
N ILE A 99 -6.21 -5.59 2.47
CA ILE A 99 -7.36 -5.08 1.73
C ILE A 99 -7.26 -3.56 1.64
N THR A 100 -6.97 -2.89 2.74
CA THR A 100 -6.90 -1.43 2.81
C THR A 100 -5.79 -0.86 1.91
N ILE A 101 -4.58 -1.41 2.01
CA ILE A 101 -3.47 -0.97 1.16
C ILE A 101 -3.72 -1.35 -0.30
N GLY A 102 -4.22 -2.56 -0.57
CA GLY A 102 -4.58 -2.99 -1.92
C GLY A 102 -5.56 -2.03 -2.60
N ASN A 103 -6.61 -1.60 -1.90
CA ASN A 103 -7.55 -0.61 -2.39
C ASN A 103 -6.86 0.72 -2.70
N LYS A 104 -5.99 1.21 -1.79
CA LYS A 104 -5.26 2.46 -2.01
C LYS A 104 -4.36 2.41 -3.25
N LEU A 105 -3.73 1.26 -3.51
CA LEU A 105 -2.93 1.05 -4.71
C LEU A 105 -3.78 1.03 -5.99
N THR A 106 -5.03 0.54 -5.93
CA THR A 106 -5.93 0.59 -7.09
C THR A 106 -6.40 2.02 -7.40
N GLU A 107 -6.59 2.89 -6.40
CA GLU A 107 -6.90 4.31 -6.64
C GLU A 107 -5.82 5.03 -7.46
N ILE A 108 -4.54 4.69 -7.25
CA ILE A 108 -3.41 5.26 -8.01
C ILE A 108 -3.51 4.94 -9.51
N LEU A 109 -4.19 3.86 -9.87
CA LEU A 109 -4.46 3.47 -11.26
C LEU A 109 -5.64 4.24 -11.89
N GLY A 110 -6.28 5.12 -11.13
CA GLY A 110 -7.45 5.87 -11.59
C GLY A 110 -8.79 5.19 -11.29
N LEU A 111 -8.79 4.11 -10.49
CA LEU A 111 -10.02 3.51 -9.96
C LEU A 111 -10.47 4.31 -8.74
N THR A 112 -11.11 5.44 -9.01
CA THR A 112 -11.61 6.34 -7.99
C THR A 112 -13.09 6.61 -8.22
N ASP A 113 -13.84 6.87 -7.15
CA ASP A 113 -15.28 7.16 -7.24
C ASP A 113 -15.60 8.57 -7.80
N SER A 114 -14.57 9.39 -8.07
CA SER A 114 -14.68 10.78 -8.49
C SER A 114 -14.93 10.94 -10.00
N VAL A 115 -16.04 10.38 -10.53
CA VAL A 115 -16.43 10.54 -11.94
C VAL A 115 -17.65 11.46 -12.05
N ASN A 116 -17.46 12.65 -12.63
CA ASN A 116 -18.56 13.58 -12.90
C ASN A 116 -19.17 13.29 -14.28
N LEU A 117 -20.39 12.74 -14.30
CA LEU A 117 -21.14 12.50 -15.53
C LEU A 117 -22.09 13.67 -15.80
N LYS A 118 -21.87 14.41 -16.89
CA LYS A 118 -22.82 15.44 -17.38
C LYS A 118 -23.45 14.97 -18.69
N LYS A 119 -24.77 14.83 -18.70
CA LYS A 119 -25.54 14.63 -19.94
C LYS A 119 -25.63 15.97 -20.69
N LEU A 120 -25.28 15.98 -21.98
CA LEU A 120 -25.45 17.12 -22.89
C LEU A 120 -26.88 17.16 -23.43
#